data_AF-A0A8J8B0D0-F1
#
_entry.id   AF-A0A8J8B0D0-F1
#
_cell.length_a   1.000
_cell.length_b   1.000
_cell.length_c   1.000
_cell.angle_alpha   90.00
_cell.angle_beta   90.00
_cell.angle_gamma   90.00
#
_symmetry.space_group_name_H-M   'P 1'
#
loop_
_entity.id
_entity.type
_entity.pdbx_description
1 polymer ?
#
loop_
_entity_poly.entity_id
_entity_poly.type
_entity_poly.pdbx_seq_one_letter_code
_entity_poly.pdbx_strand_id
1 'polypeptide(L)'
;MEEKNKVSVKIYGQEYTIAGSSPREHIIKVADYVNTKMHEIAKALPAGSASSLAVLAAVNAADDLFSAMDRINSLKAQNEQLEKDTKHYVQLWDEAKKSFLQYKEDAQASIEQKEELQRLFNEKTVELDKMNTAYKELEEKYVALLDKNENLADRIRLHQESKDSEITAMKELEARCKDMESSFFDLQMENIRLKGDLDRYKKIVD
;
A
#
# COMPACT_ATOMS: atom_id res chain seq x y z
N MET A 1 -1.47 38.36 68.94
CA MET A 1 -0.94 37.59 70.08
C MET A 1 -1.38 36.15 69.85
N GLU A 2 -0.46 35.22 69.59
CA GLU A 2 -0.82 33.80 69.51
C GLU A 2 -1.35 33.36 70.88
N GLU A 3 -2.60 32.90 70.93
CA GLU A 3 -3.15 32.25 72.13
C GLU A 3 -2.34 30.98 72.40
N LYS A 4 -1.47 31.04 73.41
CA LYS A 4 -0.73 29.88 73.89
C LYS A 4 -1.66 29.05 74.75
N ASN A 5 -1.96 27.84 74.30
CA ASN A 5 -2.70 26.85 75.07
C ASN A 5 -1.87 26.46 76.30
N LYS A 6 -2.48 26.57 77.49
CA LYS A 6 -1.89 26.10 78.74
C LYS A 6 -2.62 24.84 79.18
N VAL A 7 -1.87 23.77 79.41
CA VAL A 7 -2.40 22.47 79.80
C VAL A 7 -1.59 21.91 80.96
N SER A 8 -2.26 21.57 82.04
CA SER A 8 -1.64 20.88 83.18
C SER A 8 -1.71 19.37 82.94
N VAL A 9 -0.56 18.70 83.05
CA VAL A 9 -0.37 17.26 82.79
C VAL A 9 0.48 16.66 83.91
N LYS A 10 0.34 15.34 84.13
CA LYS A 10 1.12 14.62 85.15
C LYS A 10 2.07 13.63 84.48
N ILE A 11 3.37 13.83 84.65
CA ILE A 11 4.42 13.01 84.04
C ILE A 11 5.25 12.39 85.17
N TYR A 12 5.30 11.06 85.21
CA TYR A 12 6.05 10.28 86.19
C TYR A 12 5.81 10.71 87.65
N GLY A 13 4.53 10.95 87.99
CA GLY A 13 4.10 11.35 89.33
C GLY A 13 4.17 12.85 89.63
N GLN A 14 4.81 13.66 88.78
CA GLN A 14 4.95 15.11 88.96
C GLN A 14 4.01 15.89 88.04
N GLU A 15 3.40 16.97 88.55
CA GLU A 15 2.52 17.85 87.77
C GLU A 15 3.33 18.95 87.08
N TYR A 16 3.08 19.13 85.78
CA TYR A 16 3.69 20.15 84.93
C TYR A 16 2.60 20.93 84.21
N THR A 17 2.80 22.25 84.06
CA THR A 17 1.94 23.08 83.22
C THR A 17 2.70 23.45 81.95
N ILE A 18 2.29 22.88 80.82
CA ILE A 18 2.93 23.09 79.51
C ILE A 18 2.16 24.19 78.77
N ALA A 19 2.88 25.20 78.30
CA ALA A 19 2.35 26.27 77.47
C ALA A 19 2.92 26.16 76.05
N GLY A 20 2.05 26.03 75.04
CA GLY A 20 2.47 25.86 73.65
C GLY A 20 1.44 26.37 72.64
N SER A 21 1.86 26.53 71.39
CA SER A 21 0.97 26.88 70.25
C SER A 21 0.22 25.67 69.70
N SER A 22 0.61 24.45 70.09
CA SER A 22 -0.05 23.21 69.67
C SER A 22 -1.44 23.05 70.31
N PRO A 23 -2.35 22.30 69.67
CA PRO A 23 -3.65 21.96 70.26
C PRO A 23 -3.49 21.23 71.59
N ARG A 24 -4.42 21.45 72.53
CA ARG A 24 -4.42 20.81 73.85
C ARG A 24 -4.28 19.29 73.78
N GLU A 25 -5.00 18.64 72.87
CA GLU A 25 -4.96 17.20 72.66
C GLU A 25 -3.56 16.69 72.27
N HIS A 26 -2.86 17.43 71.41
CA HIS A 26 -1.49 17.08 71.01
C HIS A 26 -0.51 17.19 72.18
N ILE A 27 -0.63 18.25 73.00
CA ILE A 27 0.19 18.44 74.19
C ILE A 27 -0.02 17.30 75.20
N ILE A 28 -1.28 16.90 75.43
CA ILE A 28 -1.61 15.76 76.30
C ILE A 28 -1.00 14.46 75.74
N LYS A 29 -1.14 14.22 74.43
CA LYS A 29 -0.59 13.02 73.78
C LYS A 29 0.94 12.93 73.91
N VAL A 30 1.65 14.05 73.76
CA VAL A 30 3.12 14.10 73.95
C VAL A 30 3.48 13.84 75.40
N ALA A 31 2.75 14.42 76.36
CA ALA A 31 2.98 14.18 77.79
C ALA A 31 2.75 12.71 78.16
N ASP A 32 1.68 12.08 77.64
CA ASP A 32 1.38 10.66 77.84
C ASP A 32 2.46 9.76 77.23
N TYR A 33 3.00 10.13 76.06
CA TYR A 33 4.10 9.41 75.42
C TYR A 33 5.35 9.40 76.30
N VAL A 34 5.78 10.58 76.76
CA VAL A 34 6.94 10.71 77.66
C VAL A 34 6.70 9.97 78.97
N ASN A 35 5.51 10.09 79.56
CA ASN A 35 5.14 9.38 80.78
C ASN A 35 5.23 7.85 80.60
N THR A 36 4.74 7.32 79.48
CA THR A 36 4.82 5.89 79.16
C THR A 36 6.26 5.44 78.99
N LYS A 37 7.07 6.18 78.22
CA LYS A 37 8.50 5.89 78.04
C LYS A 37 9.29 5.91 79.35
N MET A 38 9.03 6.88 80.22
CA MET A 38 9.67 6.92 81.54
C MET A 38 9.30 5.71 82.41
N HIS A 39 8.04 5.26 82.39
CA HIS A 39 7.63 4.05 83.10
C HIS A 39 8.22 2.77 82.49
N GLU A 40 8.35 2.68 81.17
CA GLU A 40 9.04 1.56 80.50
C GLU A 40 10.50 1.47 80.90
N ILE A 41 11.21 2.61 80.88
CA ILE A 41 12.63 2.66 81.29
C ILE A 41 12.76 2.36 82.79
N ALA A 42 11.85 2.83 83.63
CA ALA A 42 11.85 2.52 85.07
C ALA A 42 11.71 1.01 85.35
N LYS A 43 10.96 0.27 84.52
CA LYS A 43 10.89 -1.20 84.61
C LYS A 43 12.22 -1.86 84.25
N ALA A 44 12.95 -1.31 83.29
CA ALA A 44 14.24 -1.84 82.85
C ALA A 44 15.41 -1.43 83.76
N LEU A 45 15.33 -0.25 84.39
CA LEU A 45 16.31 0.29 85.33
C LEU A 45 15.63 0.75 86.64
N PRO A 46 15.33 -0.17 87.57
CA PRO A 46 14.57 0.13 88.79
C PRO A 46 15.28 1.07 89.79
N ALA A 47 16.62 1.13 89.74
CA ALA A 47 17.44 1.94 90.64
C ALA A 47 17.81 3.33 90.07
N GLY A 48 17.24 3.71 88.91
CA GLY A 48 17.52 4.99 88.27
C GLY A 48 16.87 6.18 88.98
N SER A 49 17.57 7.31 89.06
CA SER A 49 16.96 8.57 89.51
C SER A 49 15.93 9.08 88.50
N ALA A 50 14.93 9.83 88.94
CA ALA A 50 13.92 10.41 88.05
C ALA A 50 14.53 11.29 86.94
N SER A 51 15.65 11.98 87.23
CA SER A 51 16.40 12.75 86.24
C SER A 51 17.08 11.87 85.19
N SER A 52 17.70 10.75 85.59
CA SER A 52 18.32 9.80 84.66
C SER A 52 17.28 9.15 83.75
N LEU A 53 16.14 8.74 84.32
CA LEU A 53 15.01 8.19 83.56
C LEU A 53 14.44 9.19 82.54
N ALA A 54 14.31 10.47 82.93
CA ALA A 54 13.85 11.52 82.03
C ALA A 54 14.82 11.77 80.87
N VAL A 55 16.14 11.80 81.13
CA VAL A 55 17.16 11.95 80.08
C VAL A 55 17.15 10.77 79.12
N LEU A 56 17.07 9.53 79.63
CA LEU A 56 16.96 8.33 78.79
C LEU A 56 15.68 8.34 77.94
N ALA A 57 14.55 8.78 78.50
CA ALA A 57 13.30 8.94 77.75
C ALA A 57 13.42 10.00 76.65
N ALA A 58 14.09 11.12 76.92
CA ALA A 58 14.34 12.16 75.93
C ALA A 58 15.27 11.68 74.80
N VAL A 59 16.33 10.93 75.13
CA VAL A 59 17.25 10.35 74.13
C VAL A 59 16.51 9.36 73.23
N ASN A 60 15.72 8.44 73.80
CA ASN A 60 14.92 7.50 73.01
C ASN A 60 13.90 8.22 72.11
N ALA A 61 13.22 9.24 72.63
CA ALA A 61 12.29 10.04 71.83
C ALA A 61 12.99 10.82 70.69
N ALA A 62 14.22 11.29 70.92
CA ALA A 62 15.03 11.93 69.88
C ALA A 62 15.47 10.92 68.81
N ASP A 63 15.87 9.72 69.20
CA ASP A 63 16.24 8.62 68.28
C ASP A 63 15.05 8.20 67.40
N ASP A 64 13.86 8.05 67.99
CA ASP A 64 12.62 7.79 67.26
C ASP A 64 12.32 8.91 66.25
N LEU A 65 12.55 10.17 66.63
CA LEU A 65 12.34 11.34 65.77
C LEU A 65 13.32 11.36 64.60
N PHE A 66 14.61 11.13 64.83
CA PHE A 66 15.61 11.08 63.77
C PHE A 66 15.34 9.91 62.81
N SER A 67 15.02 8.73 63.35
CA SER A 67 14.64 7.56 62.56
C SER A 67 13.40 7.82 61.68
N ALA A 68 12.39 8.50 62.24
CA ALA A 68 11.21 8.90 61.49
C ALA A 68 11.55 9.94 60.40
N MET A 69 12.43 10.90 60.71
CA MET A 69 12.86 11.93 59.76
C MET A 69 13.63 11.32 58.58
N ASP A 70 14.54 10.39 58.84
CA ASP A 70 15.28 9.65 57.81
C ASP A 70 14.34 8.83 56.93
N ARG A 71 13.35 8.17 57.53
CA ARG A 71 12.33 7.44 56.78
C ARG A 71 11.48 8.36 55.91
N ILE A 72 11.09 9.54 56.42
CA ILE A 72 10.37 10.55 55.64
C ILE A 72 11.22 11.05 54.47
N ASN A 73 12.52 11.30 54.69
CA ASN A 73 13.42 11.75 53.63
C ASN A 73 13.60 10.66 52.56
N SER A 74 13.76 9.40 52.97
CA SER A 74 13.82 8.26 52.05
C SER A 74 12.54 8.11 51.23
N LEU A 75 11.37 8.21 51.86
CA LEU A 75 10.09 8.15 51.18
C LEU A 75 9.90 9.32 50.20
N LYS A 76 10.33 10.53 50.56
CA LYS A 76 10.29 11.69 49.65
C LYS A 76 11.16 11.45 48.42
N ALA A 77 12.39 10.96 48.60
CA ALA A 77 13.28 10.64 47.50
C ALA A 77 12.71 9.55 46.57
N GLN A 78 12.08 8.52 47.14
CA GLN A 78 11.38 7.50 46.35
C GLN A 78 10.20 8.09 45.58
N ASN A 79 9.42 8.98 46.20
CA ASN A 79 8.27 9.59 45.56
C ASN A 79 8.70 10.51 44.40
N GLU A 80 9.77 11.29 44.58
CA GLU A 80 10.38 12.09 43.51
C GLU A 80 10.88 11.21 42.35
N GLN A 81 11.47 10.05 42.65
CA GLN A 81 11.89 9.11 41.62
C GLN A 81 10.68 8.54 40.85
N LEU A 82 9.63 8.13 41.57
CA LEU A 82 8.39 7.63 40.96
C LEU A 82 7.71 8.70 40.09
N GLU A 83 7.73 9.97 40.49
CA GLU A 83 7.22 11.07 39.67
C GLU A 83 8.03 11.25 38.38
N LYS A 84 9.36 11.13 38.44
CA LYS A 84 10.22 11.18 37.25
C LYS A 84 9.94 10.00 36.32
N ASP A 85 9.85 8.80 36.87
CA ASP A 85 9.56 7.58 36.10
C ASP A 85 8.18 7.68 35.45
N THR A 86 7.18 8.16 36.17
CA THR A 86 5.83 8.39 35.63
C THR A 86 5.86 9.36 34.45
N LYS A 87 6.57 10.49 34.57
CA LYS A 87 6.74 11.44 33.46
C LYS A 87 7.43 10.80 32.26
N HIS A 88 8.45 9.97 32.50
CA HIS A 88 9.15 9.26 31.44
C HIS A 88 8.24 8.24 30.73
N TYR A 89 7.46 7.46 31.47
CA TYR A 89 6.50 6.53 30.88
C TYR A 89 5.42 7.23 30.06
N VAL A 90 4.96 8.41 30.50
CA VAL A 90 4.01 9.21 29.71
C VAL A 90 4.64 9.65 28.39
N GLN A 91 5.89 10.12 28.39
CA GLN A 91 6.60 10.49 27.15
C GLN A 91 6.75 9.30 26.20
N LEU A 92 7.22 8.16 26.72
CA LEU A 92 7.33 6.93 25.93
C LEU A 92 5.98 6.49 25.34
N TRP A 93 4.90 6.65 26.11
CA TRP A 93 3.56 6.32 25.65
C TRP A 93 3.08 7.26 24.55
N ASP A 94 3.31 8.56 24.68
CA ASP A 94 2.97 9.54 23.65
C ASP A 94 3.76 9.31 22.35
N GLU A 95 5.05 8.98 22.46
CA GLU A 95 5.89 8.60 21.32
C GLU A 95 5.38 7.32 20.65
N ALA A 96 5.14 6.26 21.43
CA ALA A 96 4.62 5.00 20.90
C ALA A 96 3.25 5.17 20.24
N LYS A 97 2.37 5.98 20.83
CA LYS A 97 1.07 6.31 20.27
C LYS A 97 1.19 7.07 18.96
N LYS A 98 2.11 8.04 18.88
CA LYS A 98 2.38 8.80 17.65
C LYS A 98 2.93 7.90 16.55
N SER A 99 3.90 7.04 16.86
CA SER A 99 4.43 6.06 15.91
C SER A 99 3.36 5.10 15.43
N PHE A 100 2.51 4.59 16.33
CA PHE A 100 1.40 3.72 15.95
C PHE A 100 0.40 4.39 15.01
N LEU A 101 0.07 5.66 15.27
CA LEU A 101 -0.82 6.44 14.41
C LEU A 101 -0.21 6.63 13.01
N GLN A 102 1.08 6.97 12.95
CA GLN A 102 1.81 7.11 11.69
C GLN A 102 1.84 5.80 10.90
N TYR A 103 2.16 4.68 11.54
CA TYR A 103 2.11 3.36 10.89
C TYR A 103 0.73 3.03 10.33
N LYS A 104 -0.34 3.41 11.04
CA LYS A 104 -1.71 3.21 10.59
C LYS A 104 -2.03 4.07 9.35
N GLU A 105 -1.63 5.34 9.35
CA GLU A 105 -1.80 6.25 8.21
C GLU A 105 -1.01 5.77 6.99
N ASP A 106 0.26 5.39 7.17
CA ASP A 106 1.11 4.86 6.09
C ASP A 106 0.56 3.56 5.50
N ALA A 107 0.06 2.66 6.35
CA ALA A 107 -0.59 1.43 5.90
C ALA A 107 -1.86 1.72 5.09
N GLN A 108 -2.69 2.68 5.55
CA GLN A 108 -3.89 3.08 4.82
C GLN A 108 -3.55 3.72 3.46
N ALA A 109 -2.57 4.62 3.42
CA ALA A 109 -2.10 5.22 2.18
C ALA A 109 -1.56 4.17 1.19
N SER A 110 -0.84 3.15 1.69
CA SER A 110 -0.36 2.05 0.85
C SER A 110 -1.51 1.18 0.30
N ILE A 111 -2.56 0.95 1.09
CA ILE A 111 -3.77 0.25 0.62
C ILE A 111 -4.45 1.06 -0.48
N GLU A 112 -4.67 2.35 -0.28
CA GLU A 112 -5.28 3.25 -1.28
C GLU A 112 -4.47 3.28 -2.58
N GLN A 113 -3.15 3.37 -2.49
CA GLN A 113 -2.25 3.30 -3.66
C GLN A 113 -2.37 1.96 -4.40
N LYS A 114 -2.44 0.84 -3.65
CA LYS A 114 -2.59 -0.49 -4.24
C LYS A 114 -3.94 -0.63 -4.95
N GLU A 115 -5.02 -0.14 -4.37
CA GLU A 115 -6.35 -0.16 -4.97
C GLU A 115 -6.41 0.67 -6.24
N GLU A 116 -5.81 1.87 -6.24
CA GLU A 116 -5.75 2.72 -7.44
C GLU A 116 -4.91 2.08 -8.55
N LEU A 117 -3.75 1.50 -8.20
CA LEU A 117 -2.92 0.78 -9.17
C LEU A 117 -3.64 -0.44 -9.73
N GLN A 118 -4.38 -1.17 -8.90
CA GLN A 118 -5.17 -2.32 -9.33
C GLN A 118 -6.31 -1.90 -10.27
N ARG A 119 -6.94 -0.74 -10.01
CA ARG A 119 -7.94 -0.16 -10.90
C ARG A 119 -7.34 0.22 -12.25
N LEU A 120 -6.23 0.95 -12.27
CA LEU A 120 -5.48 1.30 -13.49
C LEU A 120 -5.06 0.06 -14.28
N PHE A 121 -4.60 -0.98 -13.60
CA PHE A 121 -4.24 -2.25 -14.21
C PHE A 121 -5.45 -2.88 -14.90
N ASN A 122 -6.59 -2.97 -14.21
CA ASN A 122 -7.83 -3.51 -14.79
C ASN A 122 -8.31 -2.69 -16.00
N GLU A 123 -8.25 -1.36 -15.92
CA GLU A 123 -8.56 -0.48 -17.06
C GLU A 123 -7.65 -0.78 -18.25
N LYS A 124 -6.34 -0.92 -18.02
CA LYS A 124 -5.37 -1.28 -19.07
C LYS A 124 -5.57 -2.69 -19.63
N THR A 125 -5.97 -3.66 -18.81
CA THR A 125 -6.33 -5.01 -19.28
C THR A 125 -7.51 -4.94 -20.24
N VAL A 126 -8.56 -4.19 -19.89
CA VAL A 126 -9.74 -4.01 -20.76
C VAL A 126 -9.38 -3.30 -22.07
N GLU A 127 -8.52 -2.27 -22.02
CA GLU A 127 -8.02 -1.61 -23.24
C GLU A 127 -7.20 -2.55 -24.12
N LEU A 128 -6.34 -3.38 -23.51
CA LEU A 128 -5.53 -4.37 -24.21
C LEU A 128 -6.42 -5.41 -24.90
N ASP A 129 -7.45 -5.91 -24.23
CA ASP A 129 -8.41 -6.86 -24.80
C ASP A 129 -9.14 -6.26 -26.00
N LYS A 130 -9.60 -5.00 -25.90
CA LYS A 130 -10.22 -4.30 -27.02
C LYS A 130 -9.26 -4.16 -28.21
N MET A 131 -8.01 -3.78 -27.95
CA MET A 131 -6.99 -3.70 -29.01
C MET A 131 -6.73 -5.05 -29.64
N ASN A 132 -6.57 -6.11 -28.84
CA ASN A 132 -6.38 -7.47 -29.35
C ASN A 132 -7.55 -7.93 -30.24
N THR A 133 -8.80 -7.64 -29.85
CA THR A 133 -9.96 -7.96 -30.70
C THR A 133 -9.91 -7.20 -32.03
N ALA A 134 -9.58 -5.90 -32.00
CA ALA A 134 -9.47 -5.10 -33.22
C ALA A 134 -8.33 -5.55 -34.13
N TYR A 135 -7.18 -5.94 -33.55
CA TYR A 135 -6.05 -6.51 -34.29
C TYR A 135 -6.45 -7.82 -34.98
N LYS A 136 -7.16 -8.70 -34.29
CA LYS A 136 -7.64 -9.97 -34.86
C LYS A 136 -8.59 -9.74 -36.03
N GLU A 137 -9.55 -8.82 -35.89
CA GLU A 137 -10.45 -8.46 -36.99
C GLU A 137 -9.70 -7.87 -38.20
N LEU A 138 -8.65 -7.08 -37.94
CA LEU A 138 -7.82 -6.50 -39.00
C LEU A 138 -6.99 -7.58 -39.71
N GLU A 139 -6.45 -8.54 -38.96
CA GLU A 139 -5.72 -9.69 -39.50
C GLU A 139 -6.62 -10.55 -40.39
N GLU A 140 -7.84 -10.86 -39.96
CA GLU A 140 -8.83 -11.57 -40.76
C GLU A 140 -9.17 -10.82 -42.06
N LYS A 141 -9.34 -9.49 -41.99
CA LYS A 141 -9.57 -8.65 -43.17
C LYS A 141 -8.37 -8.67 -44.12
N TYR A 142 -7.15 -8.63 -43.59
CA TYR A 142 -5.92 -8.66 -44.38
C TYR A 142 -5.76 -9.98 -45.14
N VAL A 143 -5.98 -11.11 -44.47
CA VAL A 143 -5.97 -12.44 -45.10
C VAL A 143 -7.04 -12.53 -46.20
N ALA A 144 -8.27 -12.09 -45.94
CA ALA A 144 -9.33 -12.09 -46.95
C ALA A 144 -9.02 -11.20 -48.17
N LEU A 145 -8.24 -10.13 -47.98
CA LEU A 145 -7.80 -9.23 -49.06
C LEU A 145 -6.68 -9.87 -49.89
N LEU A 146 -5.77 -10.59 -49.25
CA LEU A 146 -4.76 -11.43 -49.90
C LEU A 146 -5.41 -12.48 -50.80
N ASP A 147 -6.37 -13.26 -50.26
CA ASP A 147 -7.10 -14.27 -51.04
C ASP A 147 -7.83 -13.65 -52.24
N LYS A 148 -8.46 -12.49 -52.05
CA LYS A 148 -9.10 -11.76 -53.16
C LYS A 148 -8.10 -11.32 -54.22
N ASN A 149 -6.93 -10.81 -53.81
CA ASN A 149 -5.90 -10.39 -54.74
C ASN A 149 -5.34 -11.57 -55.54
N GLU A 150 -5.15 -12.73 -54.89
CA GLU A 150 -4.72 -13.96 -55.57
C GLU A 150 -5.77 -14.43 -56.58
N ASN A 151 -7.04 -14.52 -56.18
CA ASN A 151 -8.14 -14.84 -57.09
C ASN A 151 -8.24 -13.85 -58.26
N LEU A 152 -8.04 -12.56 -58.02
CA LEU A 152 -8.00 -11.55 -59.08
C LEU A 152 -6.84 -11.78 -60.05
N ALA A 153 -5.65 -12.11 -59.54
CA ALA A 153 -4.50 -12.43 -60.36
C ALA A 153 -4.74 -13.67 -61.24
N ASP A 154 -5.36 -14.71 -60.70
CA ASP A 154 -5.72 -15.92 -61.47
C ASP A 154 -6.77 -15.65 -62.55
N ARG A 155 -7.80 -14.84 -62.25
CA ARG A 155 -8.76 -14.41 -63.28
C ARG A 155 -8.10 -13.60 -64.39
N ILE A 156 -7.15 -12.73 -64.04
CA ILE A 156 -6.41 -11.95 -65.04
C ILE A 156 -5.60 -12.89 -65.93
N ARG A 157 -4.92 -13.90 -65.36
CA ARG A 157 -4.20 -14.93 -66.13
C ARG A 157 -5.11 -15.71 -67.07
N LEU A 158 -6.25 -16.22 -66.57
CA LEU A 158 -7.23 -16.94 -67.39
C LEU A 158 -7.76 -16.09 -68.55
N HIS A 159 -8.07 -14.81 -68.30
CA HIS A 159 -8.49 -13.91 -69.37
C HIS A 159 -7.37 -13.60 -70.38
N GLN A 160 -6.12 -13.55 -69.95
CA GLN A 160 -4.97 -13.40 -70.85
C GLN A 160 -4.79 -14.65 -71.71
N GLU A 161 -4.86 -15.85 -71.13
CA GLU A 161 -4.78 -17.12 -71.86
C GLU A 161 -5.92 -17.27 -72.89
N SER A 162 -7.15 -16.91 -72.50
CA SER A 162 -8.30 -16.91 -73.43
C SER A 162 -8.09 -15.94 -74.58
N LYS A 163 -7.58 -14.72 -74.31
CA LYS A 163 -7.27 -13.75 -75.36
C LYS A 163 -6.16 -14.24 -76.29
N ASP A 164 -5.11 -14.85 -75.76
CA ASP A 164 -4.03 -15.40 -76.57
C ASP A 164 -4.52 -16.58 -77.43
N SER A 165 -5.42 -17.41 -76.92
CA SER A 165 -6.10 -18.46 -77.67
C SER A 165 -7.01 -17.90 -78.78
N GLU A 166 -7.75 -16.81 -78.52
CA GLU A 166 -8.58 -16.14 -79.52
C GLU A 166 -7.71 -15.50 -80.61
N ILE A 167 -6.61 -14.85 -80.24
CA ILE A 167 -5.66 -14.24 -81.18
C ILE A 167 -5.03 -15.31 -82.08
N THR A 168 -4.63 -16.45 -81.51
CA THR A 168 -4.05 -17.56 -82.29
C THR A 168 -5.07 -18.18 -83.24
N ALA A 169 -6.30 -18.44 -82.77
CA ALA A 169 -7.38 -18.92 -83.64
C ALA A 169 -7.73 -17.92 -84.76
N MET A 170 -7.76 -16.62 -84.45
CA MET A 170 -7.99 -15.57 -85.44
C MET A 170 -6.86 -15.53 -86.49
N LYS A 171 -5.60 -15.67 -86.10
CA LYS A 171 -4.46 -15.77 -87.02
C LYS A 171 -4.53 -17.02 -87.91
N GLU A 172 -4.92 -18.17 -87.34
CA GLU A 172 -5.08 -19.41 -88.12
C GLU A 172 -6.22 -19.27 -89.12
N LEU A 173 -7.35 -18.69 -88.72
CA LEU A 173 -8.47 -18.41 -89.61
C LEU A 173 -8.07 -17.44 -90.73
N GLU A 174 -7.31 -16.39 -90.40
CA GLU A 174 -6.79 -15.44 -91.38
C GLU A 174 -5.87 -16.14 -92.39
N ALA A 175 -4.99 -17.05 -91.93
CA ALA A 175 -4.14 -17.85 -92.81
C ALA A 175 -4.98 -18.75 -93.74
N ARG A 176 -6.00 -19.45 -93.21
CA ARG A 176 -6.92 -20.26 -94.04
C ARG A 176 -7.70 -19.42 -95.04
N CYS A 177 -8.14 -18.22 -94.65
CA CYS A 177 -8.79 -17.28 -95.57
C CYS A 177 -7.85 -16.89 -96.72
N LYS A 178 -6.58 -16.56 -96.43
CA LYS A 178 -5.57 -16.27 -97.46
C LYS A 178 -5.32 -17.45 -98.39
N ASP A 179 -5.18 -18.66 -97.86
CA ASP A 179 -4.99 -19.87 -98.68
C ASP A 179 -6.21 -20.14 -99.59
N MET A 180 -7.42 -19.92 -99.07
CA MET A 180 -8.66 -20.06 -99.84
C MET A 180 -8.80 -18.97 -100.91
N GLU A 181 -8.39 -17.74 -100.61
CA GLU A 181 -8.28 -16.65 -101.58
C GLU A 181 -7.31 -17.03 -102.70
N SER A 182 -6.10 -17.51 -102.39
CA SER A 182 -5.13 -18.00 -103.38
C SER A 182 -5.72 -19.13 -104.24
N SER A 183 -6.36 -20.11 -103.61
CA SER A 183 -7.01 -21.22 -104.33
C SER A 183 -8.14 -20.74 -105.25
N PHE A 184 -8.90 -19.73 -104.82
CA PHE A 184 -9.94 -19.10 -105.63
C PHE A 184 -9.35 -18.34 -106.82
N PHE A 185 -8.24 -17.62 -106.63
CA PHE A 185 -7.51 -16.98 -107.72
C PHE A 185 -7.00 -17.99 -108.75
N ASP A 186 -6.42 -19.11 -108.31
CA ASP A 186 -5.95 -20.18 -109.20
C ASP A 186 -7.11 -20.79 -110.00
N LEU A 187 -8.23 -21.09 -109.34
CA LEU A 187 -9.44 -21.56 -110.00
C LEU A 187 -9.99 -20.55 -111.00
N GLN A 188 -9.98 -19.25 -110.68
CA GLN A 188 -10.40 -18.21 -111.60
C GLN A 188 -9.49 -18.16 -112.84
N MET A 189 -8.16 -18.23 -112.64
CA MET A 189 -7.19 -18.27 -113.73
C MET A 189 -7.36 -19.52 -114.60
N GLU A 190 -7.62 -20.67 -114.01
CA GLU A 190 -7.92 -21.90 -114.74
C GLU A 190 -9.25 -21.82 -115.49
N ASN A 191 -10.29 -21.23 -114.90
CA ASN A 191 -11.57 -20.99 -115.57
C ASN A 191 -11.39 -20.05 -116.78
N ILE A 192 -10.54 -19.03 -116.66
CA ILE A 192 -10.16 -18.15 -117.78
C ILE A 192 -9.41 -18.94 -118.86
N ARG A 193 -8.43 -19.77 -118.49
CA ARG A 193 -7.70 -20.63 -119.45
C ARG A 193 -8.64 -21.57 -120.19
N LEU A 194 -9.50 -22.28 -119.46
CA LEU A 194 -10.50 -23.19 -120.00
C LEU A 194 -11.51 -22.47 -120.90
N LYS A 195 -11.97 -21.25 -120.54
CA LYS A 195 -12.81 -20.43 -121.43
C LYS A 195 -12.08 -20.06 -122.72
N GLY A 196 -10.81 -19.67 -122.64
CA GLY A 196 -9.98 -19.37 -123.81
C GLY A 196 -9.77 -20.59 -124.71
N ASP A 197 -9.56 -21.78 -124.13
CA ASP A 197 -9.45 -23.03 -124.88
C ASP A 197 -10.79 -23.43 -125.50
N LEU A 198 -11.90 -23.25 -124.79
CA LEU A 198 -13.24 -23.48 -125.32
C LEU A 198 -13.58 -22.54 -126.49
N ASP A 199 -13.16 -21.27 -126.44
CA ASP A 199 -13.26 -20.33 -127.55
C ASP A 199 -12.35 -20.71 -128.73
N ARG A 200 -11.17 -21.28 -128.47
CA ARG A 200 -10.30 -21.85 -129.51
C ARG A 200 -10.91 -23.08 -130.17
N TYR A 201 -11.52 -23.98 -129.39
CA TYR A 201 -12.23 -25.14 -129.94
C TYR A 201 -13.48 -24.73 -130.74
N LYS A 202 -14.22 -23.71 -130.30
CA LYS A 202 -15.34 -23.14 -131.08
C LYS A 202 -14.89 -22.59 -132.43
N LYS A 203 -13.70 -21.96 -132.51
CA LYS A 203 -13.11 -21.47 -133.77
C LYS A 203 -12.57 -22.57 -134.70
N ILE A 204 -12.47 -23.81 -134.24
CA ILE A 204 -12.03 -24.97 -135.05
C ILE A 204 -13.24 -25.72 -135.63
N VAL A 205 -14.45 -25.47 -135.12
CA VAL A 205 -15.69 -26.17 -135.49
C VAL A 205 -16.61 -25.31 -136.39
N ASP A 206 -16.27 -24.03 -136.62
CA ASP A 206 -16.86 -23.13 -137.63
C ASP A 206 -15.83 -22.84 -138.75
#